data_AF-A0A3D6E0E5-F1
#
_entry.id   AF-A0A3D6E0E5-F1
#
_cell.length_a   1.000
_cell.length_b   1.000
_cell.length_c   1.000
_cell.angle_alpha   90.00
_cell.angle_beta   90.00
_cell.angle_gamma   90.00
#
_symmetry.space_group_name_H-M   'P 1'
#
loop_
_entity.id
_entity.type
_entity.pdbx_description
1 polymer ?
#
loop_
_entity_poly.entity_id
_entity_poly.type
_entity_poly.pdbx_seq_one_letter_code
_entity_poly.pdbx_strand_id
1 'polypeptide(L)'
;MGILDWLFSGNDEATGSTVDPAVIEQRIEQLIRIIDPRLKFVAGYRGKLRPAVEQAVLYCREIEAGIPPAIEASAKVWSEDPSLRALFASARDIPRVFSRSQAIQDFFENTPDAAHVWATLRFVCREATGFGVAADGGVVQNDVLRTCVSFTEKKPVLPSGCEHDARIEIRRRAFKFLLTEALQQITSLDMQRKDLREQRSMLQTRLMILKGQRVGL
;
A
#
# COMPACT_ATOMS: atom_id res chain seq x y z
N MET A 1 -2.19 20.46 4.73
CA MET A 1 -3.55 20.00 5.08
C MET A 1 -4.34 19.69 3.81
N GLY A 2 -4.53 18.41 3.49
CA GLY A 2 -5.24 18.02 2.27
C GLY A 2 -6.75 18.25 2.42
N ILE A 3 -7.39 18.75 1.37
CA ILE A 3 -8.87 18.96 1.25
C ILE A 3 -9.74 17.70 1.49
N LEU A 4 -9.12 16.57 1.87
CA LEU A 4 -9.75 15.28 2.06
C LEU A 4 -9.61 14.74 3.50
N ASP A 5 -8.84 15.35 4.41
CA ASP A 5 -8.64 14.82 5.78
C ASP A 5 -9.94 14.62 6.56
N TRP A 6 -10.90 15.52 6.37
CA TRP A 6 -12.20 15.47 7.05
C TRP A 6 -13.11 14.32 6.56
N LEU A 7 -12.83 13.72 5.39
CA LEU A 7 -13.61 12.59 4.86
C LEU A 7 -13.30 11.27 5.56
N PHE A 8 -12.26 11.24 6.40
CA PHE A 8 -11.71 10.01 6.94
C PHE A 8 -11.80 9.90 8.46
N SER A 9 -12.37 10.89 9.16
CA SER A 9 -12.54 10.95 10.63
C SER A 9 -13.55 9.95 11.24
N GLY A 10 -13.78 8.81 10.59
CA GLY A 10 -14.61 7.72 11.14
C GLY A 10 -13.80 6.91 12.15
N ASN A 11 -14.42 6.64 13.31
CA ASN A 11 -13.84 5.92 14.43
C ASN A 11 -13.52 4.46 14.01
N ASP A 12 -12.29 4.21 13.56
CA ASP A 12 -11.82 2.91 13.07
C ASP A 12 -11.24 2.07 14.23
N GLU A 13 -11.73 2.29 15.46
CA GLU A 13 -11.16 1.73 16.71
C GLU A 13 -11.40 0.23 16.91
N ALA A 14 -12.16 -0.43 16.04
CA ALA A 14 -12.58 -1.81 16.28
C ALA A 14 -11.44 -2.82 16.06
N THR A 15 -10.79 -3.18 17.16
CA THR A 15 -9.93 -4.36 17.30
C THR A 15 -10.84 -5.59 17.40
N GLY A 16 -10.98 -6.36 16.31
CA GLY A 16 -11.81 -7.57 16.28
C GLY A 16 -12.06 -8.14 14.88
N SER A 17 -12.48 -9.40 14.80
CA SER A 17 -12.85 -10.10 13.56
C SER A 17 -14.15 -9.58 12.93
N THR A 18 -14.90 -8.75 13.64
CA THR A 18 -16.16 -8.16 13.17
C THR A 18 -15.93 -6.71 12.76
N VAL A 19 -16.47 -6.32 11.61
CA VAL A 19 -16.44 -4.95 11.13
C VAL A 19 -17.78 -4.30 11.43
N ASP A 20 -17.77 -3.12 12.03
CA ASP A 20 -19.00 -2.35 12.27
C ASP A 20 -19.71 -2.09 10.92
N PRO A 21 -21.00 -2.41 10.78
CA PRO A 21 -21.79 -2.08 9.60
C PRO A 21 -21.65 -0.62 9.15
N ALA A 22 -21.51 0.34 10.07
CA ALA A 22 -21.33 1.75 9.74
C ALA A 22 -20.01 2.00 8.99
N VAL A 23 -18.93 1.34 9.40
CA VAL A 23 -17.63 1.41 8.72
C VAL A 23 -17.73 0.80 7.33
N ILE A 24 -18.44 -0.33 7.18
CA ILE A 24 -18.63 -0.96 5.86
C ILE A 24 -19.38 -0.01 4.92
N GLU A 25 -20.47 0.61 5.36
CA GLU A 25 -21.23 1.56 4.54
C GLU A 25 -20.39 2.79 4.16
N GLN A 26 -19.61 3.34 5.08
CA GLN A 26 -18.68 4.43 4.78
C GLN A 26 -17.66 4.03 3.70
N ARG A 27 -17.09 2.83 3.81
CA ARG A 27 -16.10 2.30 2.85
C ARG A 27 -16.73 1.99 1.49
N ILE A 28 -18.00 1.56 1.44
CA ILE A 28 -18.75 1.41 0.20
C ILE A 28 -18.94 2.77 -0.49
N GLU A 29 -19.34 3.81 0.23
CA GLU A 29 -19.50 5.15 -0.35
C GLU A 29 -18.15 5.69 -0.85
N GLN A 30 -17.07 5.46 -0.11
CA GLN A 30 -15.71 5.80 -0.53
C GLN A 30 -15.31 5.07 -1.82
N LEU A 31 -15.56 3.76 -1.91
CA LEU A 31 -15.29 2.95 -3.09
C LEU A 31 -16.01 3.49 -4.32
N ILE A 32 -17.31 3.79 -4.18
CA ILE A 32 -18.12 4.30 -5.28
C ILE A 32 -17.60 5.64 -5.79
N ARG A 33 -17.18 6.52 -4.88
CA ARG A 33 -16.60 7.82 -5.25
C ARG A 33 -15.28 7.69 -6.01
N ILE A 34 -14.47 6.67 -5.69
CA ILE A 34 -13.15 6.46 -6.28
C ILE A 34 -13.22 5.69 -7.60
N ILE A 35 -14.07 4.67 -7.69
CA ILE A 35 -14.15 3.77 -8.86
C ILE A 35 -15.10 4.33 -9.92
N ASP A 36 -16.40 4.36 -9.65
CA ASP A 36 -17.41 4.90 -10.57
C ASP A 36 -18.69 5.28 -9.79
N PRO A 37 -19.06 6.57 -9.75
CA PRO A 37 -20.30 7.03 -9.13
C PRO A 37 -21.57 6.38 -9.68
N ARG A 38 -21.55 5.86 -10.92
CA ARG A 38 -22.69 5.21 -11.56
C ARG A 38 -23.06 3.86 -10.93
N LEU A 39 -22.17 3.28 -10.12
CA LEU A 39 -22.47 2.06 -9.36
C LEU A 39 -23.70 2.22 -8.45
N LYS A 40 -24.05 3.45 -8.04
CA LYS A 40 -25.25 3.74 -7.25
C LYS A 40 -26.56 3.37 -7.96
N PHE A 41 -26.55 3.30 -9.29
CA PHE A 41 -27.74 2.96 -10.08
C PHE A 41 -27.95 1.43 -10.20
N VAL A 42 -26.99 0.61 -9.79
CA VAL A 42 -27.13 -0.84 -9.83
C VAL A 42 -28.05 -1.30 -8.69
N ALA A 43 -29.12 -2.01 -9.04
CA ALA A 43 -30.03 -2.57 -8.05
C ALA A 43 -29.28 -3.44 -7.03
N GLY A 44 -29.50 -3.14 -5.75
CA GLY A 44 -28.88 -3.85 -4.63
C GLY A 44 -27.36 -3.68 -4.52
N TYR A 45 -26.77 -2.62 -5.07
CA TYR A 45 -25.31 -2.45 -5.08
C TYR A 45 -24.66 -2.57 -3.69
N ARG A 46 -25.30 -2.03 -2.64
CA ARG A 46 -24.79 -2.14 -1.26
C ARG A 46 -24.65 -3.58 -0.81
N GLY A 47 -25.68 -4.40 -1.05
CA GLY A 47 -25.64 -5.83 -0.73
C GLY A 47 -24.61 -6.61 -1.53
N LYS A 48 -24.37 -6.22 -2.79
CA LYS A 48 -23.35 -6.84 -3.65
C LYS A 48 -21.92 -6.47 -3.24
N LEU A 49 -21.70 -5.23 -2.80
CA LEU A 49 -20.37 -4.72 -2.43
C LEU A 49 -19.98 -5.06 -0.99
N ARG A 50 -20.96 -5.20 -0.09
CA ARG A 50 -20.73 -5.41 1.35
C ARG A 50 -19.74 -6.54 1.65
N PRO A 51 -19.88 -7.78 1.13
CA PRO A 51 -18.94 -8.86 1.46
C PRO A 51 -17.50 -8.56 1.02
N ALA A 52 -17.33 -7.96 -0.16
CA ALA A 52 -16.01 -7.62 -0.70
C ALA A 52 -15.35 -6.48 0.10
N VAL A 53 -16.14 -5.47 0.49
CA VAL A 53 -15.64 -4.35 1.31
C VAL A 53 -15.30 -4.82 2.73
N GLU A 54 -16.12 -5.67 3.33
CA GLU A 54 -15.83 -6.27 4.63
C GLU A 54 -14.50 -7.03 4.62
N GLN A 55 -14.31 -7.91 3.64
CA GLN A 55 -13.05 -8.64 3.47
C GLN A 55 -11.85 -7.70 3.27
N ALA A 56 -12.02 -6.63 2.48
CA ALA A 56 -10.97 -5.64 2.28
C ALA A 56 -10.61 -4.89 3.56
N VAL A 57 -11.60 -4.56 4.41
CA VAL A 57 -11.35 -3.92 5.71
C VAL A 57 -10.63 -4.87 6.66
N LEU A 58 -11.06 -6.14 6.74
CA LEU A 58 -10.39 -7.15 7.56
C LEU A 58 -8.94 -7.35 7.12
N TYR A 59 -8.70 -7.46 5.82
CA TYR A 59 -7.35 -7.57 5.27
C TYR A 59 -6.47 -6.34 5.61
N CYS A 60 -7.04 -5.13 5.60
CA CYS A 60 -6.31 -3.94 6.03
C CYS A 60 -5.94 -3.98 7.53
N ARG A 61 -6.79 -4.58 8.37
CA ARG A 61 -6.48 -4.81 9.80
C ARG A 61 -5.40 -5.86 9.98
N GLU A 62 -5.40 -6.93 9.19
CA GLU A 62 -4.33 -7.94 9.21
C GLU A 62 -2.97 -7.34 8.85
N ILE A 63 -2.93 -6.48 7.81
CA ILE A 63 -1.70 -5.74 7.44
C ILE A 63 -1.22 -4.88 8.62
N GLU A 64 -2.12 -4.14 9.26
CA GLU A 64 -1.76 -3.25 10.38
C GLU A 64 -1.32 -4.04 11.62
N ALA A 65 -1.96 -5.17 11.91
CA ALA A 65 -1.59 -6.06 13.00
C ALA A 65 -0.20 -6.72 12.81
N GLY A 66 0.25 -6.86 11.56
CA GLY A 66 1.61 -7.34 11.25
C GLY A 66 2.71 -6.31 11.50
N ILE A 67 2.37 -5.06 11.83
CA ILE A 67 3.34 -3.98 12.02
C ILE A 67 3.80 -3.95 13.48
N PRO A 68 5.12 -3.96 13.74
CA PRO A 68 5.63 -3.92 15.10
C PRO A 68 5.19 -2.64 15.83
N PRO A 69 5.23 -2.64 17.18
CA PRO A 69 5.06 -1.42 17.96
C PRO A 69 6.01 -0.31 17.49
N ALA A 70 5.62 0.94 17.69
CA ALA A 70 6.48 2.07 17.32
C ALA A 70 7.84 1.98 18.03
N ILE A 71 8.90 2.15 17.24
CA ILE A 71 10.29 2.14 17.73
C ILE A 71 10.79 3.58 17.76
N GLU A 72 11.48 3.96 18.84
CA GLU A 72 12.14 5.26 18.91
C GLU A 72 13.28 5.33 17.90
N ALA A 73 13.08 6.07 16.81
CA ALA A 73 14.10 6.27 15.78
C ALA A 73 15.07 7.39 16.16
N SER A 74 15.96 7.14 17.13
CA SER A 74 17.01 8.08 17.52
C SER A 74 18.42 7.48 17.46
N ALA A 75 19.41 8.35 17.29
CA ALA A 75 20.82 7.92 17.26
C ALA A 75 21.29 7.29 18.57
N LYS A 76 20.59 7.54 19.69
CA LYS A 76 20.92 7.02 21.02
C LYS A 76 20.60 5.53 21.15
N VAL A 77 19.42 5.12 20.69
CA VAL A 77 18.93 3.74 20.83
C VAL A 77 19.41 2.82 19.70
N TRP A 78 20.09 3.37 18.68
CA TRP A 78 20.54 2.61 17.50
C TRP A 78 21.37 1.36 17.85
N SER A 79 22.27 1.43 18.82
CA SER A 79 23.10 0.27 19.18
C SER A 79 22.36 -0.82 19.95
N GLU A 80 21.28 -0.44 20.63
CA GLU A 80 20.50 -1.31 21.52
C GLU A 80 19.38 -2.03 20.77
N ASP A 81 18.79 -1.37 19.75
CA ASP A 81 17.71 -1.95 18.94
C ASP A 81 18.24 -2.68 17.70
N PRO A 82 18.09 -4.03 17.61
CA PRO A 82 18.55 -4.81 16.46
C PRO A 82 17.89 -4.43 15.13
N SER A 83 16.64 -3.97 15.17
CA SER A 83 15.88 -3.54 13.99
C SER A 83 16.47 -2.25 13.42
N LEU A 84 16.82 -1.29 14.28
CA LEU A 84 17.50 -0.06 13.85
C LEU A 84 18.88 -0.35 13.27
N ARG A 85 19.63 -1.31 13.83
CA ARG A 85 20.92 -1.75 13.28
C ARG A 85 20.80 -2.42 11.92
N ALA A 86 19.76 -3.23 11.72
CA ALA A 86 19.51 -3.85 10.43
C ALA A 86 19.13 -2.80 9.38
N LEU A 87 18.32 -1.80 9.77
CA LEU A 87 17.83 -0.76 8.87
C LEU A 87 18.86 0.33 8.59
N PHE A 88 19.70 0.73 9.54
CA PHE A 88 20.64 1.85 9.40
C PHE A 88 22.08 1.41 9.62
N ALA A 89 22.95 1.73 8.65
CA ALA A 89 24.37 1.39 8.71
C ALA A 89 25.10 2.13 9.83
N SER A 90 24.69 3.36 10.14
CA SER A 90 25.20 4.13 11.27
C SER A 90 24.10 4.86 12.03
N ALA A 91 24.32 5.10 13.32
CA ALA A 91 23.41 5.89 14.17
C ALA A 91 23.15 7.31 13.61
N ARG A 92 24.12 7.89 12.87
CA ARG A 92 24.01 9.22 12.27
C ARG A 92 23.06 9.24 11.06
N ASP A 93 22.79 8.09 10.45
CA ASP A 93 21.91 8.02 9.28
C ASP A 93 20.43 8.17 9.65
N ILE A 94 20.06 7.82 10.88
CA ILE A 94 18.69 7.97 11.38
C ILE A 94 18.23 9.44 11.26
N PRO A 95 18.82 10.41 12.00
CA PRO A 95 18.35 11.80 11.93
C PRO A 95 18.49 12.38 10.52
N ARG A 96 19.46 11.93 9.72
CA ARG A 96 19.63 12.37 8.32
C ARG A 96 18.46 11.96 7.43
N VAL A 97 17.92 10.76 7.58
CA VAL A 97 16.77 10.28 6.80
C VAL A 97 15.50 11.03 7.18
N PHE A 98 15.26 11.24 8.49
CA PHE A 98 14.06 11.94 8.95
C PHE A 98 14.10 13.44 8.65
N SER A 99 15.23 14.12 8.90
CA SER A 99 15.38 15.57 8.65
C SER A 99 15.27 15.97 7.18
N ARG A 100 15.57 15.07 6.24
CA ARG A 100 15.47 15.32 4.79
C ARG A 100 14.09 15.02 4.22
N SER A 101 13.17 14.49 5.02
CA SER A 101 11.83 14.14 4.54
C SER A 101 10.94 15.38 4.54
N GLN A 102 10.48 15.78 3.37
CA GLN A 102 9.52 16.88 3.23
C GLN A 102 8.25 16.61 4.05
N ALA A 103 7.75 15.38 4.07
CA ALA A 103 6.54 15.05 4.85
C ALA A 103 6.73 15.32 6.36
N ILE A 104 7.93 15.05 6.90
CA ILE A 104 8.22 15.30 8.32
C ILE A 104 8.39 16.80 8.57
N GLN A 105 9.05 17.52 7.66
CA GLN A 105 9.17 18.99 7.73
C GLN A 105 7.79 19.65 7.71
N ASP A 106 6.95 19.29 6.73
CA ASP A 106 5.57 19.77 6.61
C ASP A 106 4.77 19.49 7.88
N PHE A 107 4.98 18.34 8.53
CA PHE A 107 4.31 18.02 9.79
C PHE A 107 4.69 19.00 10.91
N PHE A 108 5.98 19.24 11.14
CA PHE A 108 6.43 20.18 12.17
C PHE A 108 6.07 21.63 11.83
N GLU A 109 6.01 22.01 10.56
CA GLU A 109 5.50 23.32 10.14
C GLU A 109 4.01 23.51 10.48
N ASN A 110 3.20 22.46 10.30
CA ASN A 110 1.77 22.49 10.65
C ASN A 110 1.52 22.27 12.15
N THR A 111 2.51 21.80 12.91
CA THR A 111 2.39 21.52 14.35
C THR A 111 3.69 21.91 15.06
N PRO A 112 3.96 23.22 15.22
CA PRO A 112 5.23 23.72 15.75
C PRO A 112 5.49 23.32 17.21
N ASP A 113 4.44 23.06 17.98
CA ASP A 113 4.56 22.64 19.39
C ASP A 113 4.79 21.13 19.57
N ALA A 114 4.79 20.34 18.48
CA ALA A 114 5.01 18.91 18.55
C ALA A 114 6.48 18.60 18.92
N ALA A 115 6.68 17.95 20.07
CA ALA A 115 8.01 17.45 20.45
C ALA A 115 8.39 16.14 19.73
N HIS A 116 7.40 15.38 19.29
CA HIS A 116 7.58 14.06 18.68
C HIS A 116 6.69 13.90 17.44
N VAL A 117 7.11 13.02 16.54
CA VAL A 117 6.34 12.62 15.36
C VAL A 117 6.39 11.11 15.22
N TRP A 118 5.26 10.51 14.91
CA TRP A 118 5.15 9.09 14.55
C TRP A 118 5.09 9.00 13.03
N ALA A 119 5.86 8.08 12.45
CA ALA A 119 5.88 7.89 11.00
C ALA A 119 6.13 6.43 10.65
N THR A 120 5.56 5.99 9.54
CA THR A 120 5.86 4.68 8.97
C THR A 120 7.15 4.76 8.16
N LEU A 121 8.11 3.86 8.42
CA LEU A 121 9.32 3.79 7.61
C LEU A 121 9.13 2.83 6.43
N ARG A 122 9.12 3.37 5.20
CA ARG A 122 9.14 2.57 3.98
C ARG A 122 10.57 2.37 3.51
N PHE A 123 10.90 1.16 3.07
CA PHE A 123 12.20 0.82 2.49
C PHE A 123 12.07 -0.33 1.49
N VAL A 124 13.11 -0.54 0.70
CA VAL A 124 13.22 -1.67 -0.24
C VAL A 124 14.17 -2.70 0.36
N CYS A 125 13.66 -3.91 0.60
CA CYS A 125 14.46 -5.06 0.97
C CYS A 125 15.13 -5.63 -0.29
N ARG A 126 16.45 -5.76 -0.28
CA ARG A 126 17.23 -6.40 -1.34
C ARG A 126 18.01 -7.56 -0.74
N GLU A 127 17.79 -8.73 -1.31
CA GLU A 127 18.53 -9.94 -1.01
C GLU A 127 19.58 -10.16 -2.10
N ALA A 128 20.83 -10.35 -1.70
CA ALA A 128 21.93 -10.66 -2.60
C ALA A 128 22.70 -11.86 -2.06
N THR A 129 22.90 -12.88 -2.88
CA THR A 129 23.78 -14.00 -2.58
C THR A 129 25.20 -13.65 -3.03
N GLY A 130 26.14 -13.73 -2.10
CA GLY A 130 27.54 -13.43 -2.34
C GLY A 130 28.47 -14.30 -1.51
N PHE A 131 29.72 -14.40 -1.94
CA PHE A 131 30.75 -15.10 -1.19
C PHE A 131 31.26 -14.17 -0.08
N GLY A 132 31.15 -14.62 1.17
CA GLY A 132 31.59 -13.88 2.36
C GLY A 132 32.61 -14.65 3.19
N VAL A 133 33.39 -13.93 3.99
CA VAL A 133 34.43 -14.52 4.85
C VAL A 133 33.83 -14.93 6.20
N ALA A 134 33.79 -16.23 6.49
CA ALA A 134 33.38 -16.77 7.78
C ALA A 134 34.59 -17.10 8.65
N ALA A 135 34.59 -16.58 9.87
CA ALA A 135 35.49 -17.05 10.92
C ALA A 135 34.70 -18.07 11.74
N ASP A 136 34.98 -19.35 11.54
CA ASP A 136 34.55 -20.42 12.43
C ASP A 136 35.80 -20.92 13.17
N GLY A 137 35.78 -20.87 14.51
CA GLY A 137 36.84 -21.41 15.35
C GLY A 137 38.28 -20.89 15.11
N GLY A 138 38.46 -19.72 14.48
CA GLY A 138 39.78 -19.16 14.18
C GLY A 138 40.37 -19.57 12.82
N VAL A 139 39.64 -20.32 12.00
CA VAL A 139 39.98 -20.61 10.61
C VAL A 139 39.17 -19.70 9.70
N VAL A 140 39.85 -18.91 8.88
CA VAL A 140 39.24 -18.05 7.86
C VAL A 140 38.83 -18.93 6.68
N GLN A 141 37.55 -19.24 6.53
CA GLN A 141 37.02 -19.80 5.29
C GLN A 141 36.58 -18.67 4.37
N ASN A 142 37.31 -18.55 3.25
CA ASN A 142 36.87 -17.78 2.09
C ASN A 142 35.85 -18.61 1.30
N ASP A 143 34.92 -17.93 0.62
CA ASP A 143 33.89 -18.54 -0.25
C ASP A 143 32.71 -19.25 0.43
N VAL A 144 32.29 -18.79 1.60
CA VAL A 144 30.96 -19.19 2.13
C VAL A 144 29.87 -18.45 1.37
N LEU A 145 28.99 -19.20 0.70
CA LEU A 145 27.73 -18.68 0.15
C LEU A 145 26.92 -18.03 1.28
N ARG A 146 26.83 -16.70 1.25
CA ARG A 146 26.02 -15.93 2.18
C ARG A 146 24.91 -15.22 1.45
N THR A 147 23.73 -15.28 2.03
CA THR A 147 22.63 -14.39 1.69
C THR A 147 22.76 -13.13 2.53
N CYS A 148 23.10 -12.02 1.89
CA CYS A 148 23.10 -10.69 2.50
C CYS A 148 21.75 -10.01 2.24
N VAL A 149 21.04 -9.67 3.32
CA VAL A 149 19.82 -8.87 3.26
C VAL A 149 20.18 -7.42 3.55
N SER A 150 19.79 -6.51 2.66
CA SER A 150 20.06 -5.09 2.79
C SER A 150 18.78 -4.28 2.61
N PHE A 151 18.66 -3.18 3.35
CA PHE A 151 17.51 -2.29 3.29
C PHE A 151 17.94 -0.94 2.69
N THR A 152 17.28 -0.54 1.61
CA THR A 152 17.61 0.65 0.82
C THR A 152 16.40 1.57 0.66
N GLU A 153 16.61 2.78 0.14
CA GLU A 153 15.53 3.76 -0.12
C GLU A 153 14.60 4.04 1.07
N LYS A 154 15.19 4.23 2.26
CA LYS A 154 14.45 4.56 3.48
C LYS A 154 13.76 5.91 3.34
N LYS A 155 12.44 5.91 3.47
CA LYS A 155 11.59 7.10 3.38
C LYS A 155 10.54 7.05 4.49
N PRO A 156 10.56 7.98 5.45
CA PRO A 156 9.47 8.10 6.40
C PRO A 156 8.24 8.66 5.68
N VAL A 157 7.10 8.03 5.89
CA VAL A 157 5.80 8.36 5.28
C VAL A 157 4.73 8.37 6.35
N LEU A 158 3.60 9.03 6.06
CA LEU A 158 2.45 9.11 6.96
C LEU A 158 2.85 9.67 8.36
N PRO A 159 3.38 10.90 8.42
CA PRO A 159 3.66 11.55 9.71
C PRO A 159 2.35 11.76 10.48
N SER A 160 2.38 11.55 11.79
CA SER A 160 1.20 11.58 12.67
C SER A 160 1.58 12.05 14.07
N GLY A 161 0.60 12.61 14.78
CA GLY A 161 0.78 13.17 16.13
C GLY A 161 0.80 12.12 17.25
N CYS A 162 0.34 10.90 16.98
CA CYS A 162 0.45 9.77 17.90
C CYS A 162 0.50 8.44 17.14
N GLU A 163 0.85 7.34 17.82
CA GLU A 163 0.90 6.01 17.21
C GLU A 163 -0.48 5.54 16.72
N HIS A 164 -1.54 5.88 17.45
CA HIS A 164 -2.91 5.50 17.08
C HIS A 164 -3.31 6.09 15.71
N ASP A 165 -3.05 7.39 15.52
CA ASP A 165 -3.31 8.07 14.25
C ASP A 165 -2.47 7.49 13.11
N ALA A 166 -1.19 7.17 13.37
CA ALA A 166 -0.31 6.54 12.38
C ALA A 166 -0.87 5.19 11.90
N ARG A 167 -1.39 4.37 12.83
CA ARG A 167 -2.03 3.08 12.52
C ARG A 167 -3.30 3.25 11.70
N ILE A 168 -4.13 4.24 12.03
CA ILE A 168 -5.30 4.58 11.22
C ILE A 168 -4.88 4.99 9.80
N GLU A 169 -3.87 5.84 9.65
CA GLU A 169 -3.36 6.26 8.34
C GLU A 169 -2.82 5.10 7.51
N ILE A 170 -2.17 4.11 8.14
CA ILE A 170 -1.75 2.88 7.47
C ILE A 170 -2.96 2.11 6.94
N ARG A 171 -4.00 1.90 7.75
CA ARG A 171 -5.23 1.21 7.30
C ARG A 171 -5.91 1.95 6.16
N ARG A 172 -6.00 3.28 6.25
CA ARG A 172 -6.55 4.14 5.18
C ARG A 172 -5.75 3.98 3.88
N ARG A 173 -4.42 3.98 3.98
CA ARG A 173 -3.52 3.83 2.84
C ARG A 173 -3.62 2.45 2.20
N ALA A 174 -3.69 1.39 3.00
CA ALA A 174 -3.88 0.02 2.55
C ALA A 174 -5.21 -0.14 1.78
N PHE A 175 -6.31 0.39 2.33
CA PHE A 175 -7.61 0.33 1.66
C PHE A 175 -7.60 1.07 0.32
N LYS A 176 -6.98 2.27 0.28
CA LYS A 176 -6.83 3.03 -0.97
C LYS A 176 -5.99 2.28 -2.01
N PHE A 177 -4.98 1.54 -1.59
CA PHE A 177 -4.19 0.70 -2.47
C PHE A 177 -5.07 -0.39 -3.12
N LEU A 178 -5.87 -1.12 -2.33
CA LEU A 178 -6.82 -2.11 -2.85
C LEU A 178 -7.80 -1.53 -3.88
N LEU A 179 -8.32 -0.33 -3.63
CA LEU A 179 -9.20 0.36 -4.59
C LEU A 179 -8.48 0.73 -5.90
N THR A 180 -7.22 1.13 -5.80
CA THR A 180 -6.41 1.48 -6.97
C THR A 180 -6.14 0.24 -7.83
N GLU A 181 -5.79 -0.89 -7.18
CA GLU A 181 -5.62 -2.17 -7.87
C GLU A 181 -6.92 -2.65 -8.53
N ALA A 182 -8.06 -2.55 -7.84
CA ALA A 182 -9.36 -2.88 -8.40
C ALA A 182 -9.68 -2.04 -9.65
N LEU A 183 -9.40 -0.73 -9.60
CA LEU A 183 -9.62 0.17 -10.73
C LEU A 183 -8.72 -0.17 -11.93
N GLN A 184 -7.45 -0.52 -11.68
CA GLN A 184 -6.53 -0.97 -12.73
C GLN A 184 -7.04 -2.25 -13.40
N GLN A 185 -7.52 -3.23 -12.62
CA GLN A 185 -8.08 -4.46 -13.16
C GLN A 185 -9.33 -4.21 -13.99
N ILE A 186 -10.26 -3.37 -13.52
CA ILE A 186 -11.48 -2.98 -14.28
C ILE A 186 -11.09 -2.33 -15.61
N THR A 187 -10.14 -1.40 -15.58
CA THR A 187 -9.68 -0.69 -16.79
C THR A 187 -9.05 -1.65 -17.79
N SER A 188 -8.23 -2.60 -17.32
CA SER A 188 -7.63 -3.64 -18.15
C SER A 188 -8.68 -4.52 -18.82
N LEU A 189 -9.68 -4.98 -18.06
CA LEU A 189 -10.79 -5.78 -18.59
C LEU A 189 -11.61 -5.01 -19.64
N ASP A 190 -11.84 -3.72 -19.43
CA ASP A 190 -12.55 -2.88 -20.40
C ASP A 190 -11.76 -2.71 -21.71
N MET A 191 -10.44 -2.58 -21.63
CA MET A 191 -9.58 -2.54 -22.82
C MET A 191 -9.64 -3.86 -23.59
N GLN A 192 -9.50 -5.01 -22.91
CA GLN A 192 -9.61 -6.32 -23.54
C GLN A 192 -10.98 -6.54 -24.20
N ARG A 193 -12.05 -6.10 -23.54
CA ARG A 193 -13.41 -6.21 -24.08
C ARG A 193 -13.61 -5.37 -25.34
N LYS A 194 -12.97 -4.19 -25.44
CA LYS A 194 -13.02 -3.35 -26.64
C LYS A 194 -12.28 -3.99 -27.80
N ASP A 195 -11.05 -4.47 -27.57
CA ASP A 195 -10.25 -5.17 -28.59
C ASP A 195 -10.98 -6.39 -29.17
N LEU A 196 -11.55 -7.24 -28.31
CA LEU A 196 -12.33 -8.39 -28.77
C LEU A 196 -13.58 -8.01 -29.58
N ARG A 197 -14.22 -6.87 -29.26
CA ARG A 197 -15.37 -6.37 -30.04
C ARG A 197 -14.94 -5.88 -31.42
N GLU A 198 -13.82 -5.20 -31.51
CA GLU A 198 -13.24 -4.73 -32.78
C GLU A 198 -12.84 -5.91 -33.67
N GLN A 199 -12.15 -6.91 -33.10
CA GLN A 199 -11.80 -8.14 -33.81
C GLN A 199 -13.04 -8.87 -34.34
N ARG A 200 -14.08 -9.00 -33.51
CA ARG A 200 -15.34 -9.62 -33.92
C ARG A 200 -16.00 -8.84 -35.05
N SER A 201 -16.06 -7.52 -34.97
CA SER A 201 -16.62 -6.67 -36.03
C SER A 201 -15.85 -6.84 -37.34
N MET A 202 -14.51 -6.84 -37.29
CA MET A 202 -13.66 -7.05 -38.46
C MET A 202 -13.90 -8.42 -39.11
N LEU A 203 -13.99 -9.48 -38.30
CA LEU A 203 -14.27 -10.84 -38.79
C LEU A 203 -15.68 -10.94 -39.42
N GLN A 204 -16.68 -10.28 -38.82
CA GLN A 204 -18.04 -10.23 -39.38
C GLN A 204 -18.07 -9.51 -40.72
N THR A 205 -17.38 -8.37 -40.86
CA THR A 205 -17.28 -7.65 -42.13
C THR A 205 -16.56 -8.49 -43.21
N ARG A 206 -15.45 -9.16 -42.85
CA ARG A 206 -14.75 -10.09 -43.77
C ARG A 206 -15.65 -11.23 -44.23
N LEU A 207 -16.43 -11.82 -43.32
CA LEU A 207 -17.39 -12.86 -43.67
C LEU A 207 -18.49 -12.35 -44.60
N MET A 208 -19.00 -11.13 -44.41
CA MET A 208 -19.99 -10.54 -45.31
C MET A 208 -19.43 -10.35 -46.73
N ILE A 209 -18.21 -9.85 -46.86
CA ILE A 209 -17.54 -9.66 -48.16
C ILE A 209 -17.37 -11.02 -48.88
N LEU A 210 -16.86 -12.03 -48.17
CA LEU A 210 -16.65 -13.37 -48.74
C LEU A 210 -17.96 -14.06 -49.15
N LYS A 211 -19.04 -13.88 -48.37
CA LYS A 211 -20.37 -14.40 -48.73
C LYS A 211 -20.97 -13.65 -49.93
N GLY A 212 -20.80 -12.34 -50.00
CA GLY A 212 -21.25 -11.53 -51.14
C GLY A 212 -20.56 -11.90 -52.45
N GLN A 213 -19.26 -12.19 -52.41
CA GLN A 213 -18.50 -12.64 -53.60
C GLN A 213 -18.93 -14.02 -54.12
N ARG A 214 -19.51 -14.88 -53.27
CA ARG A 214 -20.03 -16.20 -53.67
C ARG A 214 -21.40 -16.18 -54.35
N VAL A 215 -22.16 -15.10 -54.26
CA VAL A 215 -23.50 -14.97 -54.85
C VAL A 215 -23.45 -14.31 -56.23
N GLY A 216 -22.30 -13.74 -56.62
CA GLY A 216 -22.08 -13.10 -57.92
C GLY A 216 -21.42 -13.96 -59.00
N LEU A 217 -21.30 -15.27 -58.80
CA LEU A 217 -20.85 -16.29 -59.77
C LEU A 217 -21.98 -17.29 -59.99
#